data_AF-A0A125Q4L1-F1
#
_entry.id   AF-A0A125Q4L1-F1
#
_cell.length_a   1.000
_cell.length_b   1.000
_cell.length_c   1.000
_cell.angle_alpha   90.00
_cell.angle_beta   90.00
_cell.angle_gamma   90.00
#
_symmetry.space_group_name_H-M   'P 1'
#
loop_
_entity.id
_entity.type
_entity.pdbx_description
1 polymer ?
#
loop_
_entity_poly.entity_id
_entity_poly.type
_entity_poly.pdbx_seq_one_letter_code
_entity_poly.pdbx_strand_id
1 'polypeptide(L)'
;MGKDWIEEDGCRGTAQSGLRRLMLKLPAQRQLLQKLPASGSWPFFCNLLEAYDEGCVALEAFRRDGADRFYIEEYETMVAELEADIVRDLARVVWPPDG
;
A
#
# COMPACT_ATOMS: atom_id res chain seq x y z
N MET A 1 -25.45 2.90 26.87
CA MET A 1 -24.00 3.15 27.00
C MET A 1 -23.27 1.91 26.53
N GLY A 2 -22.46 2.04 25.49
CA GLY A 2 -21.85 0.94 24.75
C GLY A 2 -21.53 1.44 23.35
N LYS A 3 -20.70 2.49 23.29
CA LYS A 3 -20.13 2.95 22.02
C LYS A 3 -18.97 2.00 21.76
N ASP A 4 -19.21 0.99 20.92
CA ASP A 4 -18.16 0.21 20.29
C ASP A 4 -17.20 1.18 19.60
N TRP A 5 -15.98 1.23 20.12
CA TRP A 5 -14.90 2.01 19.56
C TRP A 5 -14.40 1.28 18.30
N ILE A 6 -14.76 1.83 17.13
CA ILE A 6 -13.87 2.18 16.01
C ILE A 6 -12.65 1.27 15.83
N GLU A 7 -12.59 0.49 14.73
CA GLU A 7 -11.48 0.46 13.74
C GLU A 7 -11.71 -0.56 12.60
N GLU A 8 -12.77 -0.43 11.81
CA GLU A 8 -12.87 -1.16 10.52
C GLU A 8 -12.80 -0.24 9.29
N ASP A 9 -12.93 1.09 9.49
CA ASP A 9 -12.87 2.08 8.40
C ASP A 9 -11.47 2.66 8.17
N GLY A 10 -10.55 2.56 9.14
CA GLY A 10 -9.16 3.02 8.99
C GLY A 10 -8.45 2.28 7.85
N CYS A 11 -8.67 0.97 7.82
CA CYS A 11 -8.15 0.05 6.83
C CYS A 11 -8.56 0.41 5.39
N ARG A 12 -9.74 1.01 5.21
CA ARG A 12 -10.30 1.31 3.89
C ARG A 12 -9.79 2.62 3.30
N GLY A 13 -9.50 3.62 4.13
CA GLY A 13 -9.15 4.97 3.69
C GLY A 13 -7.71 5.10 3.20
N THR A 14 -6.75 4.66 4.01
CA THR A 14 -5.31 4.75 3.72
C THR A 14 -4.89 3.69 2.71
N ALA A 15 -5.44 2.46 2.76
CA ALA A 15 -5.19 1.44 1.73
C ALA A 15 -5.57 1.89 0.31
N GLN A 16 -6.69 2.61 0.16
CA GLN A 16 -7.11 3.15 -1.14
C GLN A 16 -6.19 4.25 -1.64
N SER A 17 -5.59 5.04 -0.74
CA SER A 17 -4.59 6.04 -1.09
C SER A 17 -3.27 5.38 -1.51
N GLY A 18 -2.81 4.38 -0.76
CA GLY A 18 -1.67 3.54 -1.12
C GLY A 18 -1.85 2.85 -2.47
N LEU A 19 -3.04 2.29 -2.73
CA LEU A 19 -3.39 1.68 -4.02
C LEU A 19 -3.27 2.67 -5.17
N ARG A 20 -3.82 3.88 -5.03
CA ARG A 20 -3.73 4.93 -6.05
C ARG A 20 -2.28 5.34 -6.30
N ARG A 21 -1.48 5.53 -5.24
CA ARG A 21 -0.05 5.86 -5.35
C ARG A 21 0.71 4.77 -6.11
N LEU A 22 0.48 3.49 -5.80
CA LEU A 22 1.07 2.37 -6.54
C LEU A 22 0.63 2.33 -8.00
N MET A 23 -0.66 2.54 -8.30
CA MET A 23 -1.14 2.56 -9.68
C MET A 23 -0.52 3.67 -10.55
N LEU A 24 -0.11 4.77 -9.93
CA LEU A 24 0.62 5.85 -10.59
C LEU A 24 2.09 5.46 -10.80
N LYS A 25 2.72 4.86 -9.79
CA LYS A 25 4.13 4.44 -9.82
C LYS A 25 4.41 3.22 -10.69
N LEU A 26 3.47 2.27 -10.74
CA LEU A 26 3.57 0.96 -11.39
C LEU A 26 2.53 0.80 -12.50
N PRO A 27 2.71 1.47 -13.66
CA PRO A 27 1.73 1.44 -14.74
C PRO A 27 1.53 0.04 -15.34
N ALA A 28 2.55 -0.82 -15.33
CA ALA A 28 2.46 -2.18 -15.87
C ALA A 28 1.52 -3.09 -15.04
N GLN A 29 1.44 -2.86 -13.73
CA GLN A 29 0.60 -3.62 -12.80
C GLN A 29 -0.76 -2.96 -12.56
N ARG A 30 -1.01 -1.78 -13.15
CA ARG A 30 -2.21 -0.97 -12.90
C ARG A 30 -3.51 -1.74 -13.09
N GLN A 31 -3.62 -2.55 -14.13
CA GLN A 31 -4.84 -3.33 -14.40
C GLN A 31 -5.11 -4.36 -13.30
N LEU A 32 -4.07 -4.98 -12.73
CA LEU A 32 -4.19 -5.95 -11.63
C LEU A 32 -4.56 -5.24 -10.33
N LEU A 33 -3.86 -4.13 -10.03
CA LEU A 33 -4.13 -3.28 -8.88
C LEU A 33 -5.58 -2.76 -8.87
N GLN A 34 -6.14 -2.39 -10.03
CA GLN A 34 -7.55 -1.96 -10.13
C GLN A 34 -8.56 -3.05 -9.76
N LYS A 35 -8.23 -4.32 -10.00
CA LYS A 35 -9.11 -5.46 -9.68
C LYS A 35 -8.98 -5.92 -8.23
N LEU A 36 -7.91 -5.50 -7.54
CA LEU A 36 -7.58 -5.96 -6.19
C LEU A 36 -8.70 -5.73 -5.16
N PRO A 37 -9.40 -4.58 -5.13
CA PRO A 37 -10.49 -4.36 -4.17
C PRO A 37 -11.69 -5.30 -4.33
N ALA A 38 -11.86 -5.89 -5.51
CA ALA A 38 -12.90 -6.88 -5.77
C ALA A 38 -12.43 -8.33 -5.54
N SER A 39 -11.15 -8.54 -5.22
CA SER A 39 -10.57 -9.86 -5.00
C SER A 39 -10.78 -10.35 -3.56
N GLY A 40 -10.87 -11.67 -3.37
CA GLY A 40 -10.92 -12.27 -2.04
C GLY A 40 -9.66 -12.03 -1.20
N SER A 41 -8.57 -11.58 -1.81
CA SER A 41 -7.31 -11.25 -1.15
C SER A 41 -7.21 -9.80 -0.71
N TRP A 42 -8.24 -8.97 -0.97
CA TRP A 42 -8.26 -7.57 -0.55
C TRP A 42 -7.88 -7.37 0.92
N PRO A 43 -8.38 -8.15 1.91
CA PRO A 43 -8.01 -7.95 3.32
C PRO A 43 -6.51 -8.11 3.59
N PHE A 44 -5.82 -9.00 2.88
CA PHE A 44 -4.37 -9.16 3.00
C PHE A 44 -3.62 -7.94 2.44
N PHE A 45 -4.07 -7.45 1.28
CA PHE A 45 -3.44 -6.30 0.65
C PHE A 45 -3.75 -4.98 1.34
N CYS A 46 -4.88 -4.84 2.04
CA CYS A 46 -5.17 -3.60 2.78
C CYS A 46 -4.02 -3.22 3.70
N ASN A 47 -3.60 -4.12 4.59
CA ASN A 47 -2.54 -3.85 5.55
C ASN A 47 -1.22 -3.44 4.87
N LEU A 48 -0.87 -4.08 3.75
CA LEU A 48 0.32 -3.73 2.98
C LEU A 48 0.20 -2.36 2.32
N LEU A 49 -0.97 -2.05 1.78
CA LEU A 49 -1.26 -0.77 1.11
C LEU A 49 -1.32 0.40 2.11
N GLU A 50 -1.75 0.15 3.35
CA GLU A 50 -1.73 1.12 4.45
C GLU A 50 -0.31 1.45 4.86
N ALA A 51 0.50 0.42 5.17
CA ALA A 51 1.90 0.59 5.51
C ALA A 51 2.67 1.31 4.40
N TYR A 52 2.34 1.01 3.14
CA TYR A 52 2.90 1.71 1.99
C TYR A 52 2.49 3.19 1.92
N ASP A 53 1.21 3.52 2.15
CA ASP A 53 0.74 4.91 2.16
C ASP A 53 1.39 5.70 3.31
N GLU A 54 1.45 5.12 4.50
CA GLU A 54 2.10 5.69 5.68
C GLU A 54 3.59 5.95 5.44
N GLY A 55 4.31 4.97 4.87
CA GLY A 55 5.71 5.11 4.49
C GLY A 55 5.92 6.24 3.47
N CYS A 56 5.04 6.34 2.47
CA CYS A 56 5.08 7.44 1.50
C CYS A 56 4.85 8.80 2.17
N VAL A 57 3.84 8.92 3.04
CA VAL A 57 3.51 10.17 3.74
C VAL A 57 4.67 10.60 4.65
N ALA A 58 5.26 9.67 5.41
CA ALA A 58 6.41 9.94 6.25
C ALA A 58 7.62 10.41 5.43
N LEU A 59 7.91 9.74 4.31
CA LEU A 59 9.00 10.12 3.41
C LEU A 59 8.77 11.50 2.78
N GLU A 60 7.54 11.83 2.38
CA GLU A 60 7.17 13.16 1.89
C GLU A 60 7.38 14.23 2.97
N ALA A 61 7.02 13.94 4.22
CA ALA A 61 7.24 14.85 5.35
C ALA A 61 8.75 15.07 5.62
N PHE A 62 9.56 14.00 5.66
CA PHE A 62 11.00 14.12 5.85
C PHE A 62 11.69 14.95 4.76
N ARG A 63 11.28 14.76 3.49
CA ARG A 63 11.78 15.56 2.37
C ARG A 63 11.38 17.03 2.49
N ARG A 64 10.16 17.31 2.96
CA ARG A 64 9.65 18.68 3.13
C ARG A 64 10.34 19.40 4.28
N ASP A 65 10.54 18.72 5.39
CA ASP A 65 11.09 19.30 6.62
C ASP A 65 12.63 19.32 6.64
N GLY A 66 13.27 18.78 5.58
CA GLY A 66 14.73 18.76 5.45
C GLY A 66 15.40 17.85 6.48
N ALA A 67 14.77 16.69 6.77
CA ALA A 67 15.32 15.70 7.68
C ALA A 67 16.68 15.16 7.19
N ASP A 68 17.40 14.49 8.10
CA ASP A 68 18.69 13.90 7.77
C ASP A 68 18.57 12.90 6.60
N ARG A 69 19.57 12.93 5.72
CA ARG A 69 19.63 12.07 4.53
C ARG A 69 19.51 10.59 4.90
N PHE A 70 20.04 10.18 6.05
CA PHE A 70 19.91 8.82 6.55
C PHE A 70 18.45 8.40 6.71
N TYR A 71 17.60 9.20 7.36
CA TYR A 71 16.19 8.85 7.55
C TYR A 71 15.42 8.79 6.23
N ILE A 72 15.77 9.66 5.28
CA ILE A 72 15.18 9.64 3.94
C ILE A 72 15.55 8.33 3.22
N GLU A 73 16.82 7.93 3.23
CA GLU A 73 17.29 6.69 2.58
C GLU A 73 16.70 5.42 3.21
N GLU A 74 16.58 5.38 4.54
CA GLU A 74 15.96 4.25 5.24
C GLU A 74 14.48 4.09 4.86
N TYR A 75 13.72 5.20 4.82
CA TYR A 75 12.31 5.17 4.41
C TYR A 75 12.13 4.91 2.92
N GLU A 76 13.04 5.39 2.07
CA GLU A 76 13.07 5.03 0.64
C GLU A 76 13.24 3.53 0.45
N THR A 77 14.16 2.92 1.21
CA THR A 77 14.41 1.47 1.17
C THR A 77 13.18 0.70 1.64
N MET A 78 12.63 1.05 2.80
CA MET A 78 11.42 0.41 3.34
C MET A 78 10.24 0.49 2.36
N VAL A 79 10.00 1.66 1.76
CA VAL A 79 8.92 1.85 0.77
C VAL A 79 9.17 0.98 -0.48
N ALA A 80 10.42 0.89 -0.95
CA ALA A 80 10.77 0.04 -2.09
C ALA A 80 10.60 -1.45 -1.78
N GLU A 81 10.89 -1.89 -0.56
CA GLU A 81 10.67 -3.27 -0.12
C GLU A 81 9.17 -3.61 -0.07
N LEU A 82 8.35 -2.71 0.49
CA LEU A 82 6.89 -2.86 0.47
C LEU A 82 6.34 -2.96 -0.96
N GLU A 83 6.85 -2.13 -1.88
CA GLU A 83 6.48 -2.19 -3.31
C GLU A 83 6.82 -3.55 -3.92
N ALA A 84 8.02 -4.06 -3.67
CA ALA A 84 8.47 -5.34 -4.18
C ALA A 84 7.62 -6.50 -3.65
N ASP A 85 7.28 -6.46 -2.35
CA ASP A 85 6.44 -7.45 -1.70
C ASP A 85 5.02 -7.45 -2.27
N ILE A 86 4.41 -6.27 -2.42
CA ILE A 86 3.07 -6.14 -3.02
C ILE A 86 3.07 -6.67 -4.46
N VAL A 87 4.08 -6.36 -5.27
CA VAL A 87 4.18 -6.89 -6.65
C VAL A 87 4.35 -8.41 -6.66
N ARG A 88 5.18 -8.96 -5.78
CA ARG A 88 5.40 -10.40 -5.64
C ARG A 88 4.12 -11.12 -5.26
N ASP A 89 3.36 -10.59 -4.30
CA ASP A 89 2.11 -11.20 -3.85
C ASP A 89 0.98 -11.01 -4.85
N LEU A 90 0.94 -9.88 -5.57
CA LEU A 90 -0.01 -9.68 -6.69
C LEU A 90 0.15 -10.76 -7.76
N ALA A 91 1.40 -11.09 -8.12
CA ALA A 91 1.69 -12.15 -9.07
C ALA A 91 1.27 -13.54 -8.56
N ARG A 92 1.26 -13.75 -7.23
CA ARG A 92 0.84 -15.02 -6.61
C ARG A 92 -0.67 -15.16 -6.55
N VAL A 93 -1.38 -14.05 -6.28
CA VAL A 93 -2.82 -14.06 -5.99
C VAL A 93 -3.68 -13.98 -7.25
N VAL A 94 -3.22 -13.29 -8.31
CA VAL A 94 -4.01 -13.13 -9.55
C VAL A 94 -3.86 -14.36 -10.48
N TRP A 95 -3.31 -15.46 -9.98
CA TRP A 95 -3.22 -16.74 -10.68
C TRP A 95 -3.87 -17.86 -9.84
N PRO A 96 -4.77 -18.70 -10.41
CA PRO A 96 -5.09 -18.85 -11.83
C PRO A 96 -6.35 -18.08 -12.29
N PRO A 97 -6.36 -17.57 -13.53
CA PRO A 97 -7.59 -17.28 -14.26
C PRO A 97 -8.19 -18.60 -14.77
N ASP A 98 -9.45 -18.86 -14.40
CA ASP A 98 -10.33 -19.90 -14.94
C ASP A 98 -9.94 -21.37 -14.67
N GLY A 99 -10.82 -22.05 -13.92
CA GLY A 99 -11.12 -23.46 -14.14
C GLY A 99 -12.42 -23.55 -14.94
#